data_AF-A0A8X6RF95-F1
#
_entry.id   AF-A0A8X6RF95-F1
#
_cell.length_a   1.000
_cell.length_b   1.000
_cell.length_c   1.000
_cell.angle_alpha   90.00
_cell.angle_beta   90.00
_cell.angle_gamma   90.00
#
_symmetry.space_group_name_H-M   'P 1'
#
loop_
_entity.id
_entity.type
_entity.pdbx_description
1 polymer ?
#
loop_
_entity_poly.entity_id
_entity_poly.type
_entity_poly.pdbx_seq_one_letter_code
_entity_poly.pdbx_strand_id
1 'polypeptide(L)'
;MVGNLYYDSKKEEWISAHCDIAGNERADFLAKKGALVMQRPTGISTYNSLRLFSNMAFKYNFKIKVAEMSKDQLWAILNENPFWDPGASRKPAVPHFRLLTGHDCLRSHRYRIGIAESPDCTLCDSGPSTITEHLSVCPALISLNSTVEKHWRARALMTQMLL
;
A
#
# COMPACT_ATOMS: atom_id res chain seq x y z
N MET A 1 -60.83 -29.99 -5.85
CA MET A 1 -59.80 -29.00 -6.25
C MET A 1 -58.45 -29.57 -5.86
N VAL A 2 -57.71 -30.11 -6.83
CA VAL A 2 -56.37 -30.69 -6.58
C VAL A 2 -55.37 -29.57 -6.79
N GLY A 3 -54.69 -29.14 -5.72
CA GLY A 3 -53.67 -28.10 -5.77
C GLY A 3 -52.38 -28.64 -6.37
N ASN A 4 -51.96 -28.11 -7.51
CA ASN A 4 -50.64 -28.40 -8.07
C ASN A 4 -49.57 -27.69 -7.23
N LEU A 5 -48.78 -28.48 -6.50
CA LEU A 5 -47.53 -28.01 -5.90
C LEU A 5 -46.48 -27.94 -7.02
N TYR A 6 -46.19 -26.74 -7.49
CA TYR A 6 -45.06 -26.51 -8.39
C TYR A 6 -43.76 -26.68 -7.60
N TYR A 7 -43.00 -27.73 -7.88
CA TYR A 7 -41.62 -27.86 -7.41
C TYR A 7 -40.72 -27.00 -8.30
N ASP A 8 -40.10 -25.97 -7.70
CA ASP A 8 -39.00 -25.21 -8.31
C ASP A 8 -37.75 -26.08 -8.29
N SER A 9 -37.42 -26.71 -9.43
CA SER A 9 -36.23 -27.56 -9.56
C SER A 9 -34.99 -26.68 -9.70
N LYS A 10 -34.38 -26.28 -8.58
CA LYS A 10 -33.10 -25.57 -8.60
C LYS A 10 -31.95 -26.54 -8.90
N LYS A 11 -31.14 -26.19 -9.90
CA LYS A 11 -29.88 -26.87 -10.22
C LYS A 11 -28.73 -26.17 -9.49
N GLU A 12 -27.96 -26.93 -8.73
CA GLU A 12 -26.75 -26.43 -8.05
C GLU A 12 -25.52 -26.87 -8.84
N GLU A 13 -24.64 -25.93 -9.17
CA GLU A 13 -23.39 -26.17 -9.89
C GLU A 13 -22.23 -25.52 -9.12
N TRP A 14 -21.09 -26.22 -9.06
CA TRP A 14 -19.89 -25.66 -8.46
C TRP A 14 -19.14 -24.79 -9.46
N ILE A 15 -18.72 -23.60 -9.01
CA ILE A 15 -17.96 -22.64 -9.80
C ILE A 15 -16.63 -22.38 -9.08
N SER A 16 -15.52 -22.53 -9.80
CA SER A 16 -14.19 -22.21 -9.27
C SER A 16 -14.03 -20.72 -9.00
N ALA A 17 -13.23 -20.35 -7.99
CA ALA A 17 -12.89 -18.95 -7.74
C ALA A 17 -12.05 -18.34 -8.89
N HIS A 18 -12.10 -17.02 -9.05
CA HIS A 18 -11.27 -16.23 -9.96
C HIS A 18 -11.35 -16.67 -11.44
N CYS A 19 -12.57 -16.95 -11.91
CA CYS A 19 -12.84 -17.34 -13.29
C CYS A 19 -13.50 -16.22 -14.11
N ASP A 20 -13.44 -14.98 -13.65
CA ASP A 20 -14.01 -13.78 -14.31
C ASP A 20 -15.52 -13.86 -14.64
N ILE A 21 -16.26 -14.75 -13.97
CA ILE A 21 -17.73 -14.81 -14.07
C ILE A 21 -18.31 -13.72 -13.19
N ALA A 22 -18.86 -12.67 -13.81
CA ALA A 22 -19.33 -11.46 -13.11
C ALA A 22 -20.25 -11.73 -11.90
N GLY A 23 -21.15 -12.71 -11.99
CA GLY A 23 -22.02 -13.10 -10.87
C GLY A 23 -21.26 -13.72 -9.69
N ASN A 24 -20.29 -14.60 -9.97
CA ASN A 24 -19.44 -15.24 -8.97
C ASN A 24 -18.52 -14.21 -8.30
N GLU A 25 -17.90 -13.33 -9.09
CA GLU A 25 -17.06 -12.26 -8.57
C GLU A 25 -17.85 -11.27 -7.72
N ARG A 26 -19.08 -10.96 -8.14
CA ARG A 26 -19.96 -10.09 -7.37
C ARG A 26 -20.36 -10.74 -6.05
N ALA A 27 -20.66 -12.03 -6.05
CA ALA A 27 -20.97 -12.79 -4.84
C ALA A 27 -19.77 -12.82 -3.88
N ASP A 28 -18.57 -13.14 -4.37
CA ASP A 28 -17.33 -13.14 -3.59
C ASP A 28 -17.02 -11.75 -3.01
N PHE A 29 -17.15 -10.69 -3.81
CA PHE A 29 -16.98 -9.32 -3.35
C PHE A 29 -17.95 -8.96 -2.21
N LEU A 30 -19.23 -9.33 -2.34
CA LEU A 30 -20.24 -9.08 -1.32
C LEU A 30 -20.00 -9.92 -0.06
N ALA A 31 -19.59 -11.18 -0.21
CA ALA A 31 -19.23 -12.04 0.92
C ALA A 31 -18.03 -11.48 1.69
N LYS A 32 -16.98 -11.03 1.00
CA LYS A 32 -15.83 -10.35 1.61
C LYS A 32 -16.22 -9.09 2.37
N LYS A 33 -17.12 -8.26 1.80
CA LYS A 33 -17.67 -7.11 2.51
C LYS A 33 -18.48 -7.51 3.74
N GLY A 34 -19.30 -8.55 3.64
CA GLY A 34 -20.09 -9.09 4.74
C GLY A 34 -19.23 -9.63 5.87
N ALA A 35 -18.09 -10.26 5.56
CA ALA A 35 -17.14 -10.78 6.54
C ALA A 35 -16.49 -9.68 7.41
N LEU A 36 -16.50 -8.42 6.94
CA LEU A 36 -16.02 -7.26 7.71
C LEU A 36 -17.08 -6.70 8.66
N VAL A 37 -18.35 -7.10 8.53
CA VAL A 37 -19.44 -6.66 9.40
C VAL A 37 -19.41 -7.50 10.68
N MET A 38 -19.25 -6.85 11.83
CA MET A 38 -19.33 -7.52 13.13
C MET A 38 -20.73 -8.11 13.33
N GLN A 39 -20.82 -9.44 13.33
CA GLN A 39 -22.03 -10.14 13.70
C GLN A 39 -22.07 -10.39 15.20
N ARG A 40 -23.26 -10.26 15.82
CA ARG A 40 -23.47 -10.70 17.20
C ARG A 40 -23.46 -12.22 17.23
N PRO A 41 -22.68 -12.87 18.10
CA PRO A 41 -22.75 -14.33 18.25
C PRO A 41 -24.16 -14.71 18.70
N THR A 42 -24.81 -15.59 17.96
CA THR A 42 -26.13 -16.16 18.32
C THR A 42 -26.00 -17.41 19.21
N GLY A 43 -24.76 -17.83 19.53
CA GLY A 43 -24.45 -18.99 20.37
C GLY A 43 -23.02 -18.95 20.94
N ILE A 44 -22.58 -20.07 21.52
CA ILE A 44 -21.22 -20.21 22.08
C ILE A 44 -20.20 -20.07 20.95
N SER A 45 -19.40 -19.02 21.00
CA SER A 45 -18.33 -18.77 20.04
C SER A 45 -17.27 -19.86 20.12
N THR A 46 -16.92 -20.45 18.97
CA THR A 46 -15.77 -21.36 18.89
C THR A 46 -14.47 -20.59 19.17
N TYR A 47 -13.42 -21.30 19.58
CA TYR A 47 -12.08 -20.73 19.72
C TYR A 47 -11.63 -19.98 18.46
N ASN A 48 -11.87 -20.55 17.27
CA ASN A 48 -11.49 -19.92 16.01
C ASN A 48 -12.26 -18.61 15.77
N SER A 49 -13.56 -18.58 16.07
CA SER A 49 -14.38 -17.37 15.99
C SER A 49 -13.88 -16.28 16.94
N LEU A 50 -13.56 -16.64 18.19
CA LEU A 50 -12.99 -15.71 19.17
C LEU A 50 -11.62 -15.19 18.74
N ARG A 51 -10.73 -16.07 18.26
CA ARG A 51 -9.41 -15.68 17.74
C ARG A 51 -9.53 -14.73 16.55
N LEU A 52 -10.42 -15.02 15.60
CA LEU A 52 -10.69 -14.15 14.46
C LEU A 52 -11.23 -12.79 14.92
N PHE A 53 -12.17 -12.79 15.86
CA PHE A 53 -12.73 -11.58 16.45
C PHE A 53 -11.67 -10.75 17.16
N SER A 54 -10.86 -11.35 18.04
CA SER A 54 -9.76 -10.68 18.72
C SER A 54 -8.75 -10.09 17.74
N ASN A 55 -8.40 -10.83 16.67
CA ASN A 55 -7.50 -10.33 15.64
C ASN A 55 -8.11 -9.15 14.87
N MET A 56 -9.40 -9.21 14.53
CA MET A 56 -10.10 -8.10 13.87
C MET A 56 -10.18 -6.87 14.77
N ALA A 57 -10.60 -7.05 16.02
CA ALA A 57 -10.67 -5.98 17.00
C ALA A 57 -9.28 -5.36 17.25
N PHE A 58 -8.24 -6.18 17.40
CA PHE A 58 -6.86 -5.70 17.55
C PHE A 58 -6.43 -4.89 16.34
N LYS A 59 -6.59 -5.41 15.12
CA LYS A 59 -6.21 -4.71 13.88
C LYS A 59 -6.94 -3.38 13.74
N TYR A 60 -8.23 -3.35 14.05
CA TYR A 60 -9.04 -2.14 13.99
C TYR A 60 -8.56 -1.08 15.01
N ASN A 61 -8.42 -1.46 16.27
CA ASN A 61 -7.95 -0.55 17.32
C ASN A 61 -6.51 -0.09 17.08
N PHE A 62 -5.64 -0.99 16.64
CA PHE A 62 -4.25 -0.66 16.28
C PHE A 62 -4.21 0.37 15.16
N LYS A 63 -5.03 0.21 14.11
CA LYS A 63 -5.10 1.18 13.00
C LYS A 63 -5.53 2.57 13.48
N ILE A 64 -6.56 2.66 14.32
CA ILE A 64 -7.02 3.94 14.90
C ILE A 64 -5.89 4.57 15.71
N LYS A 65 -5.29 3.80 16.63
CA LYS A 65 -4.24 4.31 17.52
C LYS A 65 -3.01 4.78 16.75
N VAL A 66 -2.58 4.03 15.73
CA VAL A 66 -1.46 4.43 14.86
C VAL A 66 -1.80 5.71 14.10
N ALA A 67 -3.01 5.81 13.54
CA ALA A 67 -3.44 7.02 12.84
C ALA A 67 -3.41 8.24 13.78
N GLU A 68 -3.99 8.13 14.98
CA GLU A 68 -3.97 9.20 16.00
C GLU A 68 -2.55 9.60 16.42
N MET A 69 -1.69 8.63 16.70
CA MET A 69 -0.29 8.88 17.09
C MET A 69 0.53 9.49 15.95
N SER A 70 0.18 9.18 14.71
CA SER A 70 0.89 9.66 13.53
C SER A 70 0.43 11.02 13.05
N LYS A 71 -0.72 11.54 13.49
CA LYS A 71 -1.43 12.67 12.85
C LYS A 71 -0.56 13.92 12.63
N ASP A 72 0.35 14.21 13.56
CA ASP A 72 1.23 15.38 13.52
C ASP A 72 2.65 15.04 13.01
N GLN A 73 2.85 13.82 12.53
CA GLN A 73 4.14 13.33 12.07
C GLN A 73 4.23 13.39 10.55
N LEU A 74 5.42 13.66 10.02
CA LEU A 74 5.69 13.67 8.58
C LEU A 74 5.33 12.33 7.88
N TRP A 75 5.35 11.22 8.63
CA TRP A 75 5.03 9.89 8.12
C TRP A 75 3.53 9.54 8.18
N ALA A 76 2.65 10.44 8.65
CA ALA A 76 1.20 10.27 8.59
C ALA A 76 0.70 9.93 7.18
N ILE A 77 1.36 10.51 6.17
CA ILE A 77 1.09 10.30 4.74
C ILE A 77 1.07 8.82 4.32
N LEU A 78 1.79 7.95 5.05
CA LEU A 78 1.80 6.52 4.77
C LEU A 78 0.46 5.85 5.06
N ASN A 79 -0.36 6.41 5.96
CA ASN A 79 -1.69 5.88 6.26
C ASN A 79 -2.72 6.23 5.17
N GLU A 80 -2.48 7.31 4.43
CA GLU A 80 -3.39 7.86 3.42
C GLU A 80 -2.98 7.49 2.00
N ASN A 81 -1.71 7.13 1.78
CA ASN A 81 -1.21 6.88 0.44
C ASN A 81 -1.55 5.46 -0.05
N PRO A 82 -2.35 5.31 -1.13
CA PRO A 82 -2.76 4.00 -1.63
C PRO A 82 -1.62 3.21 -2.30
N PHE A 83 -0.50 3.86 -2.63
CA PHE A 83 0.67 3.22 -3.22
C PHE A 83 1.64 2.67 -2.15
N TRP A 84 1.42 2.99 -0.87
CA TRP A 84 2.16 2.39 0.23
C TRP A 84 1.57 1.01 0.57
N ASP A 85 2.33 -0.03 0.26
CA ASP A 85 2.02 -1.41 0.68
C ASP A 85 3.05 -1.89 1.70
N PRO A 86 2.69 -2.03 3.00
CA PRO A 86 3.59 -2.57 4.02
C PRO A 86 3.90 -4.06 3.82
N GLY A 87 3.15 -4.77 2.97
CA GLY A 87 3.41 -6.16 2.58
C GLY A 87 4.34 -6.30 1.38
N ALA A 88 4.72 -5.20 0.71
CA ALA A 88 5.57 -5.26 -0.46
C ALA A 88 7.01 -5.69 -0.11
N SER A 89 7.68 -6.31 -1.08
CA SER A 89 9.10 -6.64 -0.91
C SER A 89 9.96 -5.39 -0.72
N ARG A 90 11.17 -5.56 -0.17
CA ARG A 90 12.07 -4.44 0.15
C ARG A 90 12.38 -3.54 -1.06
N LYS A 91 12.48 -4.12 -2.26
CA LYS A 91 12.88 -3.42 -3.49
C LYS A 91 11.90 -2.27 -3.84
N PRO A 92 10.58 -2.46 -3.88
CA PRO A 92 9.61 -1.37 -4.01
C PRO A 92 9.32 -0.65 -2.69
N ALA A 93 9.26 -1.33 -1.55
CA ALA A 93 8.84 -0.68 -0.29
C ALA A 93 9.79 0.45 0.15
N VAL A 94 11.11 0.25 0.03
CA VAL A 94 12.10 1.24 0.49
C VAL A 94 12.03 2.56 -0.28
N PRO A 95 12.05 2.58 -1.63
CA PRO A 95 11.87 3.82 -2.39
C PRO A 95 10.55 4.53 -2.08
N HIS A 96 9.42 3.81 -2.02
CA HIS A 96 8.13 4.43 -1.74
C HIS A 96 8.11 5.08 -0.36
N PHE A 97 8.55 4.37 0.69
CA PHE A 97 8.65 4.94 2.04
C PHE A 97 9.47 6.23 2.06
N ARG A 98 10.66 6.19 1.44
CA ARG A 98 11.59 7.33 1.44
C ARG A 98 11.05 8.53 0.68
N LEU A 99 10.43 8.29 -0.47
CA LEU A 99 9.87 9.37 -1.29
C LEU A 99 8.63 9.98 -0.64
N LEU A 100 7.75 9.16 -0.07
CA LEU A 100 6.55 9.64 0.63
C LEU A 100 6.91 10.42 1.88
N THR A 101 7.91 9.98 2.63
CA THR A 101 8.33 10.67 3.87
C THR A 101 9.36 11.77 3.62
N GLY A 102 9.82 11.97 2.38
CA GLY A 102 10.86 12.96 2.03
C GLY A 102 12.26 12.66 2.58
N HIS A 103 12.58 11.38 2.87
CA HIS A 103 13.87 10.89 3.39
C HIS A 103 14.67 10.13 2.31
N ASP A 104 14.92 10.77 1.18
CA ASP A 104 15.58 10.12 0.05
C ASP A 104 17.11 10.36 0.02
N CYS A 105 17.76 9.84 -1.02
CA CYS A 105 19.19 9.97 -1.23
C CYS A 105 19.61 11.24 -1.98
N LEU A 106 18.68 12.07 -2.44
CA LEU A 106 19.00 13.26 -3.23
C LEU A 106 19.65 14.34 -2.35
N ARG A 107 20.45 15.19 -3.00
CA ARG A 107 21.26 16.21 -2.32
C ARG A 107 20.41 17.27 -1.61
N SER A 108 19.20 17.54 -2.09
CA SER A 108 18.27 18.49 -1.46
C SER A 108 17.86 18.07 -0.04
N HIS A 109 17.60 16.78 0.20
CA HIS A 109 17.35 16.26 1.56
C HIS A 109 18.63 16.32 2.40
N ARG A 110 19.76 15.83 1.85
CA ARG A 110 21.05 15.80 2.56
C ARG A 110 21.54 17.20 2.96
N TYR A 111 21.34 18.21 2.11
CA TYR A 111 21.67 19.61 2.39
C TYR A 111 20.82 20.16 3.55
N ARG A 112 19.51 19.88 3.54
CA ARG A 112 18.57 20.30 4.60
C ARG A 112 18.96 19.77 5.98
N ILE A 113 19.54 18.56 6.05
CA ILE A 113 20.01 17.94 7.30
C ILE A 113 21.51 18.18 7.57
N GLY A 114 22.18 19.05 6.80
CA GLY A 114 23.58 19.43 7.01
C GLY A 114 24.63 18.40 6.61
N ILE A 115 24.26 17.37 5.83
CA ILE A 115 25.17 16.32 5.37
C ILE A 115 25.82 16.66 4.01
N ALA A 116 25.22 17.54 3.21
CA ALA A 116 25.77 17.98 1.93
C ALA A 116 25.98 19.50 1.92
N GLU A 117 26.99 19.97 1.20
CA GLU A 117 27.35 21.39 1.12
C GLU A 117 26.48 22.21 0.15
N SER A 118 25.83 21.54 -0.81
CA SER A 118 24.91 22.16 -1.78
C SER A 118 23.66 21.28 -1.93
N PRO A 119 22.49 21.88 -2.25
CA PRO A 119 21.27 21.15 -2.56
C PRO A 119 21.19 20.63 -4.00
N ASP A 120 22.15 20.99 -4.87
CA ASP A 120 22.10 20.75 -6.32
C ASP A 120 22.34 19.29 -6.67
N CYS A 121 21.66 18.77 -7.68
CA CYS A 121 21.79 17.37 -8.05
C CYS A 121 23.18 17.06 -8.63
N THR A 122 23.93 16.11 -8.05
CA THR A 122 25.24 15.70 -8.56
C THR A 122 25.20 14.94 -9.88
N LEU A 123 24.02 14.50 -10.34
CA LEU A 123 23.88 13.71 -11.56
C LEU A 123 23.64 14.55 -12.82
N CYS A 124 23.17 15.78 -12.65
CA CYS A 124 22.77 16.64 -13.76
C CYS A 124 22.98 18.13 -13.51
N ASP A 125 23.63 18.47 -12.39
CA ASP A 125 23.95 19.83 -11.93
C ASP A 125 22.76 20.81 -11.96
N SER A 126 21.55 20.25 -11.92
CA SER A 126 20.33 21.02 -11.90
C SER A 126 20.10 21.56 -10.48
N GLY A 127 19.61 22.80 -10.42
CA GLY A 127 19.33 23.51 -9.17
C GLY A 127 18.34 22.79 -8.24
N PRO A 128 18.13 23.33 -7.03
CA PRO A 128 17.35 22.68 -5.99
C PRO A 128 15.92 22.42 -6.47
N SER A 129 15.52 21.16 -6.42
CA SER A 129 14.16 20.72 -6.73
C SER A 129 13.63 19.81 -5.62
N THR A 130 12.30 19.73 -5.51
CA THR A 130 11.69 18.81 -4.56
C THR A 130 12.00 17.36 -4.95
N ILE A 131 12.16 16.52 -3.94
CA ILE A 131 12.63 15.13 -4.01
C ILE A 131 11.92 14.32 -5.12
N THR A 132 10.60 14.37 -5.14
CA THR A 132 9.77 13.55 -6.04
C THR A 132 9.73 14.12 -7.46
N GLU A 133 9.72 15.44 -7.59
CA GLU A 133 9.70 16.11 -8.89
C GLU A 133 11.04 15.96 -9.61
N HIS A 134 12.16 16.03 -8.88
CA HIS A 134 13.47 15.92 -9.50
C HIS A 134 13.71 14.56 -10.15
N LEU A 135 13.31 13.46 -9.49
CA LEU A 135 13.50 12.11 -10.04
C LEU A 135 12.84 11.96 -11.41
N SER A 136 11.67 12.56 -11.63
CA SER A 136 10.95 12.40 -12.90
C SER A 136 11.60 13.17 -14.05
N VAL A 137 12.21 14.33 -13.76
CA VAL A 137 12.78 15.24 -14.78
C VAL A 137 14.30 15.15 -14.93
N CYS A 138 15.00 14.50 -13.99
CA CYS A 138 16.46 14.40 -14.01
C CYS A 138 16.94 13.76 -15.33
N PRO A 139 17.75 14.46 -16.16
CA PRO A 139 18.23 13.92 -17.44
C PRO A 139 18.99 12.60 -17.31
N ALA A 140 19.68 12.38 -16.18
CA ALA A 140 20.40 11.14 -15.89
C ALA A 140 19.47 9.93 -15.60
N LEU A 141 18.18 10.17 -15.32
CA LEU A 141 17.21 9.17 -14.89
C LEU A 141 15.97 9.11 -15.77
N ILE A 142 15.79 10.06 -16.69
CA ILE A 142 14.56 10.23 -17.49
C ILE A 142 14.22 9.00 -18.36
N SER A 143 15.24 8.24 -18.77
CA SER A 143 15.08 7.03 -19.59
C SER A 143 14.50 5.83 -18.84
N LEU A 144 14.38 5.88 -17.52
CA LEU A 144 13.81 4.81 -16.71
C LEU A 144 12.29 5.01 -16.55
N ASN A 145 11.54 3.91 -16.54
CA ASN A 145 10.08 3.95 -16.59
C ASN A 145 9.41 3.92 -15.21
N SER A 146 10.14 3.56 -14.15
CA SER A 146 9.57 3.50 -12.80
C SER A 146 10.32 4.36 -11.79
N THR A 147 9.58 4.99 -10.88
CA THR A 147 10.14 5.75 -9.76
C THR A 147 11.06 4.90 -8.88
N VAL A 148 10.74 3.61 -8.72
CA VAL A 148 11.54 2.63 -7.99
C VAL A 148 12.92 2.46 -8.65
N GLU A 149 12.97 2.25 -9.97
CA GLU A 149 14.24 2.13 -10.70
C GLU A 149 15.03 3.43 -10.67
N LYS A 150 14.38 4.57 -10.88
CA LYS A 150 15.00 5.90 -10.81
C LYS A 150 15.66 6.12 -9.46
N HIS A 151 14.97 5.83 -8.35
CA HIS A 151 15.51 5.94 -7.01
C HIS A 151 16.74 5.05 -6.82
N TRP A 152 16.66 3.76 -7.17
CA TRP A 152 17.79 2.85 -7.00
C TRP A 152 18.99 3.22 -7.87
N ARG A 153 18.75 3.66 -9.11
CA ARG A 153 19.80 4.12 -10.02
C ARG A 153 20.46 5.40 -9.49
N ALA A 154 19.66 6.37 -9.04
CA ALA A 154 20.17 7.60 -8.44
C ALA A 154 21.08 7.29 -7.25
N ARG A 155 20.61 6.42 -6.34
CA ARG A 155 21.39 5.99 -5.18
C ARG A 155 22.71 5.32 -5.58
N ALA A 156 22.68 4.43 -6.57
CA ALA A 156 23.88 3.75 -7.04
C ALA A 156 24.90 4.73 -7.60
N LEU A 157 24.47 5.64 -8.48
CA LEU A 157 25.34 6.67 -9.08
C LEU A 157 25.92 7.61 -8.02
N MET A 158 25.09 8.12 -7.11
CA MET A 158 25.54 9.02 -6.04
C MET A 158 26.49 8.35 -5.04
N THR A 159 26.35 7.04 -4.82
CA THR A 159 27.28 6.28 -3.95
C THR A 159 28.63 6.06 -4.64
N GLN A 160 28.62 5.84 -5.96
CA GLN A 160 29.85 5.67 -6.75
C GLN A 160 30.65 6.96 -6.93
N MET A 161 30.02 8.13 -6.85
CA MET A 161 30.70 9.44 -6.91
C MET A 161 31.36 9.87 -5.59
N LEU A 162 31.18 9.11 -4.50
CA LEU A 162 31.78 9.38 -3.18
C LEU A 162 33.00 8.49 -2.88
N LEU A 163 33.45 7.70 -3.86
CA LEU A 163 34.68 6.89 -3.87
C LEU A 163 35.63 7.43 -4.94
#